data_AF-A0A7W8JCF7-F1
#
_entry.id   AF-A0A7W8JCF7-F1
#
_cell.length_a   1.000
_cell.length_b   1.000
_cell.length_c   1.000
_cell.angle_alpha   90.00
_cell.angle_beta   90.00
_cell.angle_gamma   90.00
#
_symmetry.space_group_name_H-M   'P 1'
#
loop_
_entity.id
_entity.type
_entity.pdbx_description
1 polymer ?
#
loop_
_entity_poly.entity_id
_entity_poly.type
_entity_poly.pdbx_seq_one_letter_code
_entity_poly.pdbx_strand_id
1 'polypeptide(L)'
;MLASAKKTDIIEKFRTHDSDTGSPEVQIAILSERIGELTEHFKAHKKDHGSRRGLLMLVSKRRRLLDYLKKCDADRYREVIGKLGIRK
;
A
#
# COMPACT_ATOMS: atom_id res chain seq x y z
N MET A 1 -6.32 4.28 -12.11
CA MET A 1 -6.32 2.86 -11.69
C MET A 1 -4.89 2.37 -11.82
N LEU A 2 -4.42 1.52 -10.90
CA LEU A 2 -3.13 0.84 -11.09
C LEU A 2 -3.20 0.01 -12.37
N ALA A 3 -2.19 0.16 -13.23
CA ALA A 3 -2.08 -0.66 -14.43
C ALA A 3 -1.97 -2.14 -14.03
N SER A 4 -2.61 -3.02 -14.80
CA SER A 4 -2.67 -4.46 -14.50
C SER A 4 -1.28 -5.07 -14.32
N ALA A 5 -0.33 -4.71 -15.20
CA ALA A 5 1.05 -5.16 -15.14
C ALA A 5 1.74 -4.77 -13.81
N LYS A 6 1.71 -3.48 -13.45
CA LYS A 6 2.28 -3.00 -12.18
C LYS A 6 1.69 -3.71 -10.96
N LYS A 7 0.37 -3.98 -10.99
CA LYS A 7 -0.30 -4.67 -9.89
C LYS A 7 0.22 -6.11 -9.76
N THR A 8 0.39 -6.83 -10.87
CA THR A 8 0.97 -8.17 -10.88
C THR A 8 2.39 -8.17 -10.34
N ASP A 9 3.25 -7.25 -10.80
CA ASP A 9 4.64 -7.15 -10.33
C ASP A 9 4.74 -6.93 -8.82
N ILE A 10 3.83 -6.13 -8.26
CA ILE A 10 3.76 -5.89 -6.81
C ILE A 10 3.31 -7.16 -6.08
N ILE A 11 2.30 -7.87 -6.61
CA ILE A 11 1.84 -9.13 -6.02
C ILE A 11 2.99 -10.14 -5.99
N GLU A 12 3.71 -10.32 -7.10
CA GLU A 12 4.83 -11.27 -7.19
C GLU A 12 5.96 -10.98 -6.19
N LYS A 13 6.23 -9.69 -5.90
CA LYS A 13 7.28 -9.28 -4.96
C LYS A 13 6.92 -9.46 -3.48
N PHE A 14 5.63 -9.42 -3.16
CA PHE A 14 5.15 -9.39 -1.77
C PHE A 14 4.30 -10.60 -1.38
N ARG A 15 3.97 -11.49 -2.33
CA ARG A 15 3.23 -12.73 -2.08
C ARG A 15 3.98 -13.64 -1.11
N THR A 16 3.25 -14.27 -0.21
CA THR A 16 3.79 -15.25 0.75
C THR A 16 3.76 -16.69 0.22
N HIS A 17 2.89 -16.95 -0.75
CA HIS A 17 2.79 -18.21 -1.49
C HIS A 17 2.26 -17.94 -2.91
N ASP A 18 2.28 -18.94 -3.80
CA ASP A 18 2.07 -18.70 -5.23
C ASP A 18 0.69 -18.11 -5.60
N SER A 19 -0.35 -18.48 -4.86
CA SER A 19 -1.73 -18.00 -5.03
C SER A 19 -2.11 -16.82 -4.14
N ASP A 20 -1.15 -16.21 -3.43
CA ASP A 20 -1.43 -15.14 -2.48
C ASP A 20 -1.73 -13.82 -3.19
N THR A 21 -2.99 -13.40 -3.09
CA THR A 21 -3.48 -12.12 -3.61
C THR A 21 -4.03 -11.22 -2.51
N GLY A 22 -4.11 -11.74 -1.27
CA GLY A 22 -4.93 -11.18 -0.21
C GLY A 22 -4.20 -10.95 1.10
N SER A 23 -2.94 -11.38 1.23
CA SER A 23 -2.16 -11.16 2.44
C SER A 23 -2.03 -9.68 2.79
N PRO A 24 -1.85 -9.35 4.09
CA PRO A 24 -1.57 -8.00 4.52
C PRO A 24 -0.40 -7.36 3.75
N GLU A 25 0.67 -8.11 3.50
CA GLU A 25 1.87 -7.70 2.75
C GLU A 25 1.50 -7.16 1.36
N VAL A 26 0.83 -7.99 0.57
CA VAL A 26 0.42 -7.66 -0.81
C VAL A 26 -0.52 -6.45 -0.80
N GLN A 27 -1.51 -6.43 0.10
CA GLN A 27 -2.43 -5.31 0.19
C GLN A 27 -1.74 -4.00 0.59
N ILE A 28 -0.82 -4.03 1.55
CA ILE A 28 -0.06 -2.86 2.00
C ILE A 28 0.83 -2.33 0.86
N ALA A 29 1.47 -3.21 0.10
CA ALA A 29 2.30 -2.84 -1.04
C ALA A 29 1.48 -2.16 -2.15
N ILE A 30 0.35 -2.77 -2.55
CA ILE A 30 -0.57 -2.19 -3.55
C ILE A 30 -1.10 -0.82 -3.10
N LEU A 31 -1.51 -0.70 -1.84
CA LEU A 31 -1.98 0.57 -1.29
C LEU A 31 -0.88 1.64 -1.29
N SER A 32 0.36 1.24 -1.00
CA SER A 32 1.50 2.17 -0.95
C SER A 32 1.82 2.74 -2.33
N GLU A 33 1.88 1.90 -3.37
CA GLU A 33 2.06 2.37 -4.75
C GLU A 33 0.93 3.32 -5.15
N ARG A 34 -0.33 2.93 -4.89
CA ARG A 34 -1.49 3.78 -5.22
C ARG A 34 -1.48 5.12 -4.50
N ILE A 35 -1.07 5.14 -3.23
CA ILE A 35 -0.91 6.38 -2.46
C ILE A 35 0.17 7.25 -3.12
N GLY A 36 1.31 6.67 -3.51
CA GLY A 36 2.37 7.39 -4.22
C GLY A 36 1.90 8.03 -5.52
N GLU A 37 1.24 7.27 -6.39
CA GLU A 37 0.69 7.77 -7.66
C GLU A 37 -0.31 8.92 -7.44
N LEU A 38 -1.22 8.77 -6.46
CA LEU A 38 -2.20 9.81 -6.12
C LEU A 38 -1.54 11.05 -5.51
N THR A 39 -0.50 10.88 -4.68
CA THR A 39 0.24 12.01 -4.12
C THR A 39 0.87 12.85 -5.22
N GLU A 40 1.50 12.24 -6.24
CA GLU A 40 2.02 12.98 -7.39
C GLU A 40 0.91 13.66 -8.20
N HIS A 41 -0.22 12.97 -8.43
CA HIS A 41 -1.38 13.58 -9.09
C HIS A 41 -1.85 14.85 -8.37
N PHE A 42 -1.95 14.86 -7.04
CA PHE A 42 -2.40 16.03 -6.29
C PHE A 42 -1.38 17.17 -6.22
N LYS A 43 -0.10 16.93 -6.50
CA LYS A 43 0.88 18.01 -6.66
C LYS A 43 0.55 18.86 -7.89
N ALA A 44 0.14 18.22 -8.99
CA ALA A 44 -0.34 18.90 -10.20
C ALA A 44 -1.76 19.47 -10.01
N HIS A 45 -2.67 18.72 -9.36
CA HIS A 45 -4.08 19.08 -9.21
C HIS A 45 -4.41 19.56 -7.78
N LYS A 46 -3.90 20.74 -7.41
CA LYS A 46 -3.99 21.24 -6.03
C LYS A 46 -5.41 21.52 -5.51
N LYS A 47 -6.39 21.71 -6.40
CA LYS A 47 -7.79 22.03 -6.07
C LYS A 47 -8.72 20.81 -6.04
N ASP A 48 -8.24 19.61 -6.35
CA ASP A 48 -9.07 18.40 -6.27
C ASP A 48 -9.20 17.92 -4.81
N HIS A 49 -10.13 18.53 -4.08
CA HIS A 49 -10.41 18.20 -2.69
C HIS A 49 -11.27 16.93 -2.54
N GLY A 50 -12.14 16.65 -3.52
CA GLY A 50 -13.03 15.48 -3.49
C GLY A 50 -12.23 14.17 -3.51
N SER A 51 -11.27 14.06 -4.41
CA SER A 51 -10.44 12.86 -4.54
C SER A 51 -9.42 12.72 -3.39
N ARG A 52 -9.00 13.83 -2.76
CA ARG A 52 -8.12 13.78 -1.57
C ARG A 52 -8.75 13.05 -0.39
N ARG A 53 -10.07 13.14 -0.23
CA ARG A 53 -10.78 12.32 0.77
C ARG A 53 -10.57 10.82 0.50
N GLY A 54 -10.60 10.42 -0.77
CA GLY A 54 -10.26 9.05 -1.20
C GLY A 54 -8.85 8.64 -0.80
N LEU A 55 -7.86 9.52 -1.02
CA LEU A 55 -6.48 9.29 -0.60
C LEU A 55 -6.36 9.05 0.91
N LEU A 56 -7.01 9.88 1.73
CA LEU A 56 -6.98 9.74 3.20
C LEU A 56 -7.59 8.41 3.66
N MET A 57 -8.64 7.94 2.99
CA MET A 57 -9.21 6.61 3.26
C MET A 57 -8.22 5.48 2.93
N LEU A 58 -7.47 5.58 1.82
CA LEU A 58 -6.44 4.61 1.46
C LEU A 58 -5.28 4.60 2.47
N VAL A 59 -4.81 5.77 2.90
CA VAL A 59 -3.78 5.91 3.94
C VAL A 59 -4.24 5.28 5.26
N SER A 60 -5.49 5.54 5.65
CA SER A 60 -6.09 4.97 6.86
C SER A 60 -6.22 3.44 6.77
N LYS A 61 -6.63 2.90 5.62
CA LYS A 61 -6.70 1.46 5.38
C LYS A 61 -5.32 0.81 5.49
N ARG A 62 -4.30 1.40 4.86
CA ARG A 62 -2.90 0.91 4.94
C ARG A 62 -2.41 0.89 6.38
N ARG A 63 -2.68 1.95 7.16
CA ARG A 63 -2.31 2.01 8.58
C ARG A 63 -2.94 0.88 9.38
N ARG A 64 -4.24 0.61 9.20
CA ARG A 64 -4.93 -0.49 9.90
C ARG A 64 -4.33 -1.85 9.56
N LEU A 65 -3.94 -2.09 8.30
CA LEU A 65 -3.29 -3.33 7.89
C LEU A 65 -1.88 -3.47 8.50
N LEU A 66 -1.11 -2.38 8.55
CA LEU A 66 0.21 -2.36 9.21
C LEU A 66 0.08 -2.63 10.71
N ASP A 67 -0.92 -2.03 11.37
CA ASP A 67 -1.19 -2.24 12.79
C ASP A 67 -1.64 -3.68 13.08
N TYR A 68 -2.45 -4.27 12.19
CA TYR A 68 -2.81 -5.69 12.25
C TYR A 68 -1.58 -6.58 12.09
N LEU A 69 -0.79 -6.37 11.04
CA LEU A 69 0.41 -7.16 10.78
C LEU A 69 1.39 -7.08 11.95
N LYS A 70 1.62 -5.88 12.52
CA LYS A 70 2.47 -5.69 13.71
C LYS A 70 1.98 -6.49 14.92
N LYS A 71 0.66 -6.62 15.12
CA LYS A 71 0.08 -7.38 16.23
C LYS A 71 0.20 -8.88 16.03
N CYS A 72 0.07 -9.34 14.78
CA CYS A 72 0.15 -10.76 14.44
C CYS A 72 1.59 -11.26 14.36
N ASP A 73 2.46 -10.49 13.71
CA ASP A 73 3.85 -10.87 13.46
C ASP A 73 4.73 -9.62 13.31
N ALA A 74 5.56 -9.38 14.33
CA ALA A 74 6.43 -8.22 14.38
C ALA A 74 7.60 -8.29 13.39
N ASP A 75 8.03 -9.49 12.99
CA ASP A 75 9.14 -9.69 12.05
C ASP A 75 8.66 -9.42 10.62
N ARG A 76 7.51 -9.99 10.22
CA ARG A 76 6.85 -9.67 8.94
C ARG A 76 6.56 -8.18 8.81
N TYR A 77 6.08 -7.56 9.88
CA TYR A 77 5.88 -6.12 9.92
C TYR A 77 7.17 -5.35 9.63
N ARG A 78 8.29 -5.70 10.29
CA ARG A 78 9.60 -5.06 10.09
C ARG A 78 10.11 -5.23 8.65
N GLU A 79 9.94 -6.42 8.08
CA GLU A 79 10.30 -6.70 6.70
C GLU A 79 9.51 -5.84 5.71
N VAL A 80 8.18 -5.78 5.87
CA VAL A 80 7.30 -5.00 4.98
C VAL A 80 7.62 -3.52 5.01
N ILE A 81 7.78 -2.92 6.19
CA ILE A 81 8.11 -1.49 6.28
C ILE A 81 9.49 -1.19 5.71
N GLY A 82 10.45 -2.12 5.87
CA GLY A 82 11.80 -2.01 5.32
C GLY A 82 11.78 -2.05 3.80
N LYS A 83 11.12 -3.06 3.21
CA LYS A 83 10.96 -3.20 1.75
C LYS A 83 10.25 -1.99 1.12
N LEU A 84 9.25 -1.43 1.79
CA LEU A 84 8.46 -0.31 1.27
C LEU A 84 9.03 1.07 1.63
N GLY A 85 10.09 1.14 2.44
CA GLY A 85 10.67 2.41 2.91
C GLY A 85 9.69 3.29 3.71
N ILE A 86 8.68 2.69 4.35
CA ILE A 86 7.68 3.43 5.12
C ILE A 86 8.30 3.88 6.44
N ARG A 87 8.53 5.19 6.57
CA ARG A 87 9.00 5.81 7.82
C ARG A 87 7.85 5.88 8.82
N LYS A 88 8.18 5.65 10.09
CA LYS A 88 7.25 5.67 11.22
C LYS A 88 7.40 6.94 12.02
#